data_AF-X1DZ05-F1
#
_entry.id   AF-X1DZ05-F1
#
_cell.length_a   1.000
_cell.length_b   1.000
_cell.length_c   1.000
_cell.angle_alpha   90.00
_cell.angle_beta   90.00
_cell.angle_gamma   90.00
#
_symmetry.space_group_name_H-M   'P 1'
#
loop_
_entity.id
_entity.type
_entity.pdbx_description
1 polymer ?
#
loop_
_entity_poly.entity_id
_entity_poly.type
_entity_poly.pdbx_seq_one_letter_code
_entity_poly.pdbx_strand_id
1 'polypeptide(L)'
;MFDLRFKAALGLLSIDEVPFSRATIFNFQNRLLEYEQQTGINLIEQVFDNLTAQQIKQLSLKADIQRTDSTLISSNIRKYSRIQLLIEVLIRLERILEETDRRRIGEQLQVYLKTGSDK
;
A
#
# COMPACT_ATOMS: atom_id res chain seq x y z
N MET A 1 -8.64 12.88 -16.60
CA MET A 1 -9.78 12.09 -17.12
C MET A 1 -9.51 10.63 -16.81
N PHE A 2 -10.48 9.90 -16.25
CA PHE A 2 -10.37 8.45 -16.05
C PHE A 2 -10.55 7.73 -17.39
N ASP A 3 -9.86 6.61 -17.60
CA ASP A 3 -10.03 5.76 -18.78
C ASP A 3 -11.47 5.21 -18.84
N LEU A 4 -12.02 5.01 -20.04
CA LEU A 4 -13.34 4.43 -20.31
C LEU A 4 -13.54 3.11 -19.57
N ARG A 5 -12.48 2.29 -19.47
CA ARG A 5 -12.49 1.03 -18.71
C ARG A 5 -12.83 1.24 -17.22
N PHE A 6 -12.29 2.32 -16.64
CA PHE A 6 -12.51 2.67 -15.24
C PHE A 6 -13.93 3.18 -15.01
N LYS A 7 -14.50 3.93 -15.98
CA LYS A 7 -15.92 4.35 -15.95
C LYS A 7 -16.85 3.14 -16.00
N ALA A 8 -16.63 2.23 -16.95
CA ALA A 8 -17.45 1.03 -17.11
C ALA A 8 -17.42 0.13 -15.86
N ALA A 9 -16.26 -0.05 -15.23
CA ALA A 9 -16.13 -0.82 -14.00
C ALA A 9 -16.92 -0.23 -12.81
N LEU A 10 -17.17 1.07 -12.84
CA LEU A 10 -17.97 1.78 -11.84
C LEU A 10 -19.46 1.86 -12.20
N GLY A 11 -19.89 1.18 -13.28
CA GLY A 11 -21.25 1.24 -13.77
C GLY A 11 -21.60 2.55 -14.49
N LEU A 12 -20.61 3.38 -14.82
CA LEU A 12 -20.79 4.61 -15.59
C LEU A 12 -20.67 4.27 -17.08
N LEU A 13 -21.79 3.92 -17.70
CA LEU A 13 -21.86 3.42 -19.07
C LEU A 13 -21.90 4.54 -20.11
N SER A 14 -22.30 5.75 -19.69
CA SER A 14 -22.47 6.88 -20.61
C SER A 14 -21.20 7.75 -20.64
N ILE A 15 -20.85 8.26 -21.81
CA ILE A 15 -19.62 9.06 -22.01
C ILE A 15 -19.76 10.42 -21.30
N ASP A 16 -20.97 10.96 -21.28
CA ASP A 16 -21.42 12.19 -20.64
C ASP A 16 -21.56 12.10 -19.11
N GLU A 17 -21.64 10.89 -18.54
CA GLU A 17 -21.62 10.72 -17.09
C GLU A 17 -20.29 11.20 -16.52
N VAL A 18 -20.34 12.20 -15.65
CA VAL A 18 -19.14 12.74 -15.02
C VAL A 18 -18.58 11.69 -14.06
N PRO A 19 -17.38 11.13 -14.31
CA PRO A 19 -16.78 10.22 -13.34
C PRO A 19 -16.49 10.99 -12.06
N PHE A 20 -16.46 10.28 -10.92
CA PHE A 20 -15.95 10.84 -9.68
C PHE A 20 -14.62 11.56 -9.93
N SER A 21 -14.37 12.65 -9.20
CA SER A 21 -13.09 13.34 -9.34
C SER A 21 -11.94 12.45 -8.85
N ARG A 22 -10.71 12.71 -9.32
CA ARG A 22 -9.51 12.03 -8.79
C ARG A 22 -9.41 12.18 -7.27
N ALA A 23 -9.84 13.33 -6.74
CA ALA A 23 -9.88 13.59 -5.31
C ALA A 23 -10.83 12.64 -4.58
N THR A 24 -11.96 12.25 -5.17
CA THR A 24 -12.90 11.31 -4.54
C THR A 24 -12.24 9.98 -4.22
N ILE A 25 -11.51 9.39 -5.17
CA ILE A 25 -10.81 8.11 -4.96
C ILE A 25 -9.68 8.26 -3.95
N PHE A 26 -8.90 9.33 -4.07
CA PHE A 26 -7.78 9.58 -3.16
C PHE A 26 -8.27 9.77 -1.72
N ASN A 27 -9.33 10.55 -1.51
CA ASN A 27 -9.94 10.75 -0.20
C ASN A 27 -10.52 9.44 0.36
N PHE A 28 -11.13 8.61 -0.48
CA PHE A 28 -11.59 7.29 -0.07
C PHE A 28 -10.43 6.39 0.39
N GLN A 29 -9.33 6.34 -0.39
CA GLN A 29 -8.13 5.58 -0.02
C GLN A 29 -7.49 6.09 1.27
N ASN A 30 -7.44 7.40 1.49
CA ASN A 30 -6.90 7.97 2.73
C ASN A 30 -7.75 7.59 3.94
N ARG A 31 -9.08 7.63 3.82
CA ARG A 31 -9.99 7.23 4.92
C ARG A 31 -9.85 5.75 5.27
N LEU A 32 -9.66 4.88 4.27
CA LEU A 32 -9.38 3.46 4.50
C LEU A 32 -8.05 3.27 5.23
N LEU A 33 -7.01 3.97 4.81
CA LEU A 33 -5.69 3.89 5.44
C LEU A 33 -5.72 4.43 6.89
N GLU A 34 -6.41 5.54 7.12
CA GLU A 34 -6.59 6.11 8.46
C GLU A 34 -7.32 5.13 9.39
N TYR A 35 -8.39 4.50 8.90
CA TYR A 35 -9.11 3.47 9.64
C TYR A 35 -8.21 2.27 9.98
N GLU A 36 -7.43 1.77 9.01
CA GLU A 36 -6.48 0.69 9.22
C GLU A 36 -5.41 1.07 10.25
N GLN A 37 -4.92 2.30 10.23
CA GLN A 37 -3.93 2.78 11.19
C GLN A 37 -4.49 2.89 12.61
N GLN A 38 -5.74 3.31 12.76
CA GLN A 38 -6.39 3.47 14.06
C GLN A 38 -6.83 2.14 14.67
N THR A 39 -7.28 1.20 13.84
CA THR A 39 -7.91 -0.05 14.30
C THR A 39 -7.06 -1.30 14.11
N GLY A 40 -6.05 -1.23 13.23
CA GLY A 40 -5.30 -2.40 12.75
C GLY A 40 -6.06 -3.27 11.75
N ILE A 41 -7.28 -2.88 11.34
CA ILE A 41 -8.15 -3.69 10.48
C ILE A 41 -8.09 -3.18 9.03
N ASN A 42 -7.72 -4.08 8.11
CA ASN A 42 -7.73 -3.79 6.68
C ASN A 42 -9.08 -4.13 6.04
N LEU A 43 -9.92 -3.11 5.83
CA LEU A 43 -11.26 -3.29 5.25
C LEU A 43 -11.23 -3.78 3.79
N ILE A 44 -10.17 -3.47 3.03
CA ILE A 44 -10.04 -3.94 1.65
C ILE A 44 -9.80 -5.44 1.63
N GLU A 45 -8.90 -5.93 2.49
CA GLU A 45 -8.62 -7.36 2.65
C GLU A 45 -9.89 -8.14 3.01
N GLN A 46 -10.67 -7.68 3.99
CA GLN A 46 -11.93 -8.32 4.36
C GLN A 46 -12.94 -8.41 3.20
N VAL A 47 -13.03 -7.37 2.36
CA VAL A 47 -13.91 -7.41 1.19
C VAL A 47 -13.43 -8.47 0.20
N PHE A 48 -12.13 -8.55 -0.08
CA PHE A 48 -11.58 -9.56 -0.97
C PHE A 48 -11.76 -10.96 -0.42
N ASP A 49 -11.51 -11.18 0.88
CA ASP A 49 -11.72 -12.48 1.52
C ASP A 49 -13.16 -12.96 1.38
N ASN A 50 -14.14 -12.07 1.60
CA ASN A 50 -15.55 -12.39 1.45
C ASN A 50 -15.92 -12.71 -0.01
N LEU A 51 -15.43 -11.91 -0.96
CA LEU A 51 -15.66 -12.15 -2.39
C LEU A 51 -15.06 -13.48 -2.83
N THR A 52 -13.81 -13.76 -2.43
CA THR A 52 -13.11 -15.00 -2.74
C THR A 52 -13.81 -16.20 -2.11
N ALA A 53 -14.25 -16.12 -0.85
CA ALA A 53 -15.03 -17.16 -0.21
C ALA A 53 -16.34 -17.46 -0.96
N GLN A 54 -17.05 -16.42 -1.39
CA GLN A 54 -18.28 -16.58 -2.19
C GLN A 54 -17.99 -17.24 -3.54
N GLN A 55 -16.95 -16.80 -4.24
CA GLN A 55 -16.54 -17.34 -5.54
C GLN A 55 -16.12 -18.80 -5.44
N ILE A 56 -15.32 -19.16 -4.43
CA ILE A 56 -14.91 -20.55 -4.17
C ILE A 56 -16.14 -21.44 -4.00
N LYS A 57 -17.12 -20.99 -3.20
CA LYS A 57 -18.37 -21.72 -2.98
C LYS A 57 -19.20 -21.85 -4.26
N GLN A 58 -19.37 -20.76 -5.00
CA GLN A 58 -20.18 -20.73 -6.22
C GLN A 58 -19.58 -21.61 -7.33
N LEU A 59 -18.25 -21.60 -7.46
CA LEU A 59 -17.53 -22.32 -8.49
C LEU A 59 -17.08 -23.72 -8.03
N SER A 60 -17.40 -24.12 -6.80
CA SER A 60 -16.98 -25.40 -6.20
C SER A 60 -15.47 -25.65 -6.31
N LEU A 61 -14.68 -24.60 -6.11
CA LEU A 61 -13.22 -24.67 -6.22
C LEU A 61 -12.60 -25.32 -4.99
N LYS A 62 -11.61 -26.17 -5.22
CA LYS A 62 -10.76 -26.73 -4.17
C LYS A 62 -9.57 -25.79 -3.93
N ALA A 63 -9.60 -25.06 -2.82
CA ALA A 63 -8.56 -24.10 -2.42
C ALA A 63 -7.47 -24.72 -1.50
N ASP A 64 -7.60 -26.01 -1.18
CA ASP A 64 -6.66 -26.82 -0.41
C ASP A 64 -5.35 -27.09 -1.18
N ILE A 65 -5.43 -27.15 -2.52
CA ILE A 65 -4.28 -27.31 -3.41
C ILE A 65 -4.10 -26.03 -4.21
N GLN A 66 -3.21 -25.16 -3.76
CA GLN A 66 -2.79 -23.98 -4.50
C GLN A 66 -1.62 -24.36 -5.41
N ARG A 67 -1.89 -24.62 -6.69
CA ARG A 67 -0.83 -24.80 -7.70
C ARG A 67 -0.34 -23.42 -8.14
N THR A 68 0.77 -22.99 -7.57
CA THR A 68 1.45 -21.76 -7.97
C THR A 68 2.32 -22.02 -9.20
N ASP A 69 1.72 -22.18 -10.38
CA ASP A 69 2.47 -22.28 -11.66
C ASP A 69 2.84 -20.90 -12.23
N SER A 70 3.13 -19.93 -11.37
CA SER A 70 3.69 -18.64 -11.78
C SER A 70 4.41 -18.00 -10.60
N THR A 71 5.59 -17.43 -10.85
CA THR A 71 6.39 -16.67 -9.88
C THR A 71 5.54 -15.55 -9.30
N LEU A 72 4.92 -15.79 -8.15
CA LEU A 72 4.23 -14.76 -7.38
C LEU A 72 5.30 -13.86 -6.76
N ILE A 73 5.76 -12.87 -7.53
CA ILE A 73 6.26 -11.64 -6.93
C ILE A 73 5.03 -10.88 -6.44
N SER A 74 4.40 -11.42 -5.40
CA SER A 74 3.59 -10.63 -4.49
C SER A 74 4.57 -9.68 -3.83
N SER A 75 4.83 -8.56 -4.48
CA SER A 75 5.50 -7.44 -3.82
C SER A 75 4.68 -7.19 -2.58
N ASN A 76 5.26 -7.47 -1.41
CA ASN A 76 4.68 -7.16 -0.11
C ASN A 76 4.65 -5.63 0.04
N ILE A 77 3.84 -4.98 -0.79
CA ILE A 77 3.61 -3.55 -0.82
C ILE A 77 2.51 -3.35 0.20
N ARG A 78 2.87 -3.49 1.47
CA ARG A 78 2.17 -2.77 2.52
C ARG A 78 2.13 -1.32 2.05
N LYS A 79 0.93 -0.73 1.95
CA LYS A 79 0.76 0.67 1.52
C LYS A 79 1.28 1.59 2.63
N TYR A 80 2.59 1.76 2.68
CA TYR A 80 3.20 2.77 3.51
C TYR A 80 2.95 4.14 2.90
N SER A 81 2.57 5.11 3.74
CA SER A 81 2.71 6.51 3.37
C SER A 81 4.18 6.81 3.04
N ARG A 82 4.48 7.88 2.29
CA ARG A 82 5.86 8.27 1.97
C ARG A 82 6.74 8.39 3.23
N ILE A 83 6.15 8.89 4.32
CA ILE A 83 6.82 9.02 5.61
C ILE A 83 7.05 7.65 6.25
N GLN A 84 6.04 6.78 6.26
CA GLN A 84 6.19 5.43 6.81
C GLN A 84 7.22 4.61 6.04
N LEU A 85 7.28 4.76 4.71
CA LEU A 85 8.28 4.09 3.88
C LEU A 85 9.68 4.57 4.24
N LEU A 86 9.86 5.90 4.40
CA LEU A 86 11.13 6.47 4.82
C LEU A 86 11.55 5.93 6.19
N ILE A 87 10.64 5.93 7.17
CA ILE A 87 10.90 5.41 8.52
C ILE A 87 11.25 3.92 8.47
N GLU A 88 10.49 3.11 7.73
CA GLU A 88 10.71 1.67 7.59
C GLU A 88 12.09 1.37 6.97
N VAL A 89 12.49 2.13 5.95
CA VAL A 89 13.82 2.02 5.32
C VAL A 89 14.92 2.35 6.33
N LEU A 90 14.77 3.41 7.13
CA LEU A 90 15.75 3.77 8.15
C LEU A 90 15.87 2.71 9.24
N ILE A 91 14.74 2.16 9.72
CA ILE A 91 14.73 1.09 10.73
C ILE A 91 15.42 -0.17 10.20
N ARG A 92 15.12 -0.58 8.96
CA ARG A 92 15.74 -1.75 8.35
C ARG A 92 17.23 -1.55 8.10
N LEU A 93 17.62 -0.36 7.68
CA LEU A 93 19.02 -0.02 7.47
C LEU A 93 19.79 -0.14 8.80
N GLU A 94 19.28 0.42 9.89
CA GLU A 94 19.93 0.32 11.21
C GLU A 94 20.17 -1.14 11.63
N ARG A 95 19.20 -2.02 11.42
CA ARG A 95 19.30 -3.45 11.77
C ARG A 95 20.37 -4.22 11.00
N ILE A 96 20.67 -3.80 9.77
CA ILE A 96 21.62 -4.49 8.88
C ILE A 96 23.04 -3.95 9.07
N LEU A 97 23.20 -2.72 9.54
CA LEU A 97 24.51 -2.09 9.68
C LEU A 97 25.32 -2.67 10.84
N GLU A 98 26.56 -3.05 10.55
CA GLU A 98 27.58 -3.39 11.53
C GLU A 98 28.12 -2.14 12.25
N GLU A 99 28.72 -2.31 13.43
CA GLU A 99 29.24 -1.20 14.25
C GLU A 99 30.25 -0.29 13.53
N THR A 100 31.05 -0.86 12.64
CA THR A 100 32.01 -0.13 11.80
C THR A 100 31.31 0.78 10.80
N ASP A 101 30.28 0.27 10.11
CA ASP A 101 29.49 1.06 9.16
C ASP A 101 28.60 2.09 9.85
N ARG A 102 28.06 1.78 11.04
CA ARG A 102 27.30 2.75 11.86
C ARG A 102 28.14 3.99 12.16
N ARG A 103 29.41 3.82 12.53
CA ARG A 103 30.32 4.95 12.81
C ARG A 103 30.60 5.78 11.55
N ARG A 104 30.97 5.12 10.45
CA ARG A 104 31.27 5.77 9.17
C ARG A 104 30.08 6.56 8.62
N ILE A 105 28.89 5.97 8.64
CA ILE A 105 27.65 6.63 8.21
C ILE A 105 27.30 7.75 9.19
N GLY A 106 27.45 7.52 10.49
CA GLY A 106 27.22 8.52 11.53
C GLY A 106 28.06 9.79 11.35
N GLU A 107 29.32 9.65 10.94
CA GLU A 107 30.22 10.77 10.60
C GLU A 107 29.73 11.56 9.39
N GLN A 108 29.27 10.87 8.34
CA GLN A 108 28.71 11.51 7.14
C GLN A 108 27.40 12.23 7.43
N LEU A 109 26.57 11.69 8.33
CA LEU A 109 25.30 12.27 8.74
C LEU A 109 25.46 13.49 9.65
N GLN A 110 26.62 13.68 10.30
CA GLN A 110 26.86 14.86 11.17
C GLN A 110 26.61 16.19 10.47
N VAL A 111 26.87 16.27 9.16
CA VAL A 111 26.64 17.50 8.37
C VAL A 111 25.16 17.87 8.32
N TYR A 112 24.26 16.88 8.38
CA TYR A 112 22.81 17.06 8.32
C TYR A 112 22.16 17.18 9.71
N LEU A 113 22.88 16.83 10.79
CA LEU A 113 22.46 17.02 12.18
C LEU A 113 22.78 18.42 12.70
N LYS A 114 23.61 19.20 11.98
CA LYS A 114 23.78 20.62 12.26
C LYS A 114 22.44 21.30 11.99
N THR A 115 21.81 21.75 13.07
CA THR A 115 20.54 22.47 13.09
C THR A 115 20.41 23.38 11.88
N GLY A 116 19.47 23.06 10.99
CA GLY A 116 18.97 24.03 10.04
C GLY A 116 18.34 25.15 10.87
N SER A 117 19.03 26.28 10.93
CA SER A 117 18.59 27.62 11.35
C SER A 117 17.35 27.65 12.24
N ASP A 118 17.54 28.07 13.49
CA ASP A 118 16.52 28.86 14.18
C ASP A 118 15.97 29.90 13.18
N LYS A 119 14.70 29.76 12.83
CA LYS A 119 13.84 30.78 12.25
C LYS A 119 12.44 30.58 12.80
#